data_AF-A0A3R7FBH5-F1
#
_entry.id   AF-A0A3R7FBH5-F1
#
_cell.length_a   1.000
_cell.length_b   1.000
_cell.length_c   1.000
_cell.angle_alpha   90.00
_cell.angle_beta   90.00
_cell.angle_gamma   90.00
#
_symmetry.space_group_name_H-M   'P 1'
#
loop_
_entity.id
_entity.type
_entity.pdbx_description
1 polymer ?
#
loop_
_entity_poly.entity_id
_entity_poly.type
_entity_poly.pdbx_seq_one_letter_code
_entity_poly.pdbx_strand_id
1 'polypeptide(L)'
;MDEEEIHFFCNICGGPPTYKRLIKRSSLPFLHEEDHLDEHETYDDYCTCIAGLGGESVQQTHSRFCNAILGYDARDVGLKDIEWLGDVRLVTHQIPDAHLFTQKDSVDLPMVSPLAEHVDPQSGGFFYPRLLNPRDPGGNFLECNKDGFLVHDTCLGMLKLVHRDTVSATRPLDLHGFLSVMELGPSDRQHLSFDWGYGNTFHYEDRFNFNGWVPVEHSEWTVMDPNGPFDLKDLIAEASSESSSGLSFAFHPDKIHDESNSTRSLLSIPRELQLCILEMLPTQSVLSLFLASPHFRTCAKDLPRSFWESRLYFDVPWCADMVLSQISQQRRSEVHLDRLLYLLREVSAVAGYERDWDYLALKNRRRIWLNCERILQDIKSHEELK
;
A
#
# COMPACT_ATOMS: atom_id res chain seq x y z
N MET A 1 4.51 31.60 20.11
CA MET A 1 3.75 30.41 19.71
C MET A 1 4.15 30.22 18.28
N ASP A 2 5.09 29.33 18.05
CA ASP A 2 5.44 28.94 16.69
C ASP A 2 4.19 28.24 16.15
N GLU A 3 3.64 28.78 15.05
CA GLU A 3 2.55 28.11 14.34
C GLU A 3 3.11 26.75 13.90
N GLU A 4 2.58 25.65 14.45
CA GLU A 4 2.91 24.32 13.98
C GLU A 4 2.60 24.29 12.48
N GLU A 5 3.64 24.10 11.66
CA GLU A 5 3.53 24.04 10.21
C GLU A 5 2.71 22.79 9.88
N ILE A 6 1.43 22.98 9.55
CA ILE A 6 0.52 21.88 9.22
C ILE A 6 0.85 21.44 7.79
N HIS A 7 1.41 20.26 7.66
CA HIS A 7 1.66 19.66 6.36
C HIS A 7 0.53 18.71 5.96
N PHE A 8 0.26 18.66 4.66
CA PHE A 8 -0.85 17.90 4.10
C PHE A 8 -0.33 16.69 3.34
N PHE A 9 -0.83 15.51 3.73
CA PHE A 9 -0.46 14.23 3.15
C PHE A 9 -1.72 13.43 2.83
N CYS A 10 -1.57 12.39 2.02
CA CYS A 10 -2.64 11.43 1.83
C CYS A 10 -2.94 10.71 3.16
N ASN A 11 -4.19 10.80 3.60
CA ASN A 11 -4.69 10.19 4.84
C ASN A 11 -4.81 8.65 4.78
N ILE A 12 -4.35 8.02 3.70
CA ILE A 12 -4.32 6.55 3.53
C ILE A 12 -2.88 6.05 3.43
N CYS A 13 -2.01 6.67 2.64
CA CYS A 13 -0.64 6.18 2.42
C CYS A 13 0.46 7.04 3.07
N GLY A 14 0.12 8.22 3.60
CA GLY A 14 1.08 9.20 4.13
C GLY A 14 1.97 9.84 3.07
N GLY A 15 1.70 9.64 1.78
CA GLY A 15 2.46 10.22 0.68
C GLY A 15 2.14 11.70 0.44
N PRO A 16 3.04 12.44 -0.22
CA PRO A 16 2.85 13.86 -0.50
C PRO A 16 1.72 14.09 -1.52
N PRO A 17 1.14 15.30 -1.58
CA PRO A 17 0.03 15.62 -2.49
C PRO A 17 0.51 15.93 -3.92
N THR A 18 1.80 15.72 -4.21
CA THR A 18 2.40 15.95 -5.52
C THR A 18 3.69 15.12 -5.68
N TYR A 19 4.01 14.76 -6.92
CA TYR A 19 5.28 14.16 -7.29
C TYR A 19 6.41 15.18 -7.54
N LYS A 20 6.08 16.49 -7.55
CA LYS A 20 7.06 17.54 -7.76
C LYS A 20 8.05 17.58 -6.60
N ARG A 21 9.31 17.89 -6.92
CA ARG A 21 10.45 17.92 -6.01
C ARG A 21 10.76 16.57 -5.37
N LEU A 22 10.44 15.46 -6.03
CA LEU A 22 10.81 14.12 -5.57
C LEU A 22 12.07 13.60 -6.25
N ILE A 23 12.23 13.85 -7.55
CA ILE A 23 13.37 13.39 -8.35
C ILE A 23 14.53 14.37 -8.26
N LYS A 24 15.74 13.85 -8.04
CA LYS A 24 16.99 14.64 -7.99
C LYS A 24 17.24 15.35 -9.31
N ARG A 25 17.57 16.64 -9.23
CA ARG A 25 17.99 17.43 -10.40
C ARG A 25 19.19 16.81 -11.10
N SER A 26 20.19 16.32 -10.37
CA SER A 26 21.38 15.69 -10.98
C SER A 26 21.08 14.42 -11.80
N SER A 27 19.91 13.81 -11.61
CA SER A 27 19.51 12.57 -12.28
C SER A 27 18.61 12.80 -13.50
N LEU A 28 18.20 14.04 -13.79
CA LEU A 28 17.35 14.38 -14.94
C LEU A 28 17.81 13.80 -16.29
N PRO A 29 19.13 13.74 -16.63
CA PRO A 29 19.57 13.17 -17.90
C PRO A 29 19.24 11.68 -18.09
N PHE A 30 18.83 10.97 -17.03
CA PHE A 30 18.44 9.56 -17.08
C PHE A 30 16.94 9.35 -17.26
N LEU A 31 16.13 10.42 -17.19
CA LEU A 31 14.72 10.32 -17.54
C LEU A 31 14.54 10.03 -19.03
N HIS A 32 13.45 9.35 -19.37
CA HIS A 32 13.08 9.16 -20.76
C HIS A 32 12.79 10.51 -21.43
N GLU A 33 13.03 10.61 -22.74
CA GLU A 33 12.78 11.86 -23.49
C GLU A 33 11.32 12.33 -23.40
N GLU A 34 10.38 11.45 -23.09
CA GLU A 34 8.96 11.80 -22.92
C GLU A 34 8.63 12.32 -21.51
N ASP A 35 9.49 12.02 -20.52
CA ASP A 35 9.31 12.32 -19.09
C ASP A 35 10.04 13.64 -18.73
N HIS A 36 9.60 14.75 -19.32
CA HIS A 36 10.21 16.06 -19.07
C HIS A 36 9.73 16.67 -17.74
N LEU A 37 10.66 16.85 -16.79
CA LEU A 37 10.48 17.70 -15.62
C LEU A 37 11.24 19.02 -15.79
N ASP A 38 10.61 20.13 -15.42
CA ASP A 38 11.32 21.41 -15.27
C ASP A 38 12.32 21.30 -14.11
N GLU A 39 13.47 21.96 -14.21
CA GLU A 39 14.42 22.11 -13.11
C GLU A 39 13.73 22.63 -11.84
N HIS A 40 12.72 23.51 -11.96
CA HIS A 40 11.95 24.02 -10.82
C HIS A 40 11.04 22.99 -10.15
N GLU A 41 10.78 21.87 -10.84
CA GLU A 41 9.98 20.74 -10.36
C GLU A 41 10.86 19.59 -9.83
N THR A 42 12.18 19.75 -9.84
CA THR A 42 13.13 18.77 -9.29
C THR A 42 13.53 19.06 -7.85
N TYR A 43 13.97 18.01 -7.16
CA TYR A 43 14.63 18.10 -5.87
C TYR A 43 16.02 18.70 -6.06
N ASP A 44 16.29 19.80 -5.35
CA ASP A 44 17.59 20.46 -5.37
C ASP A 44 18.60 19.66 -4.54
N ASP A 45 19.36 18.80 -5.22
CA ASP A 45 20.34 17.90 -4.62
C ASP A 45 21.78 18.46 -4.62
N TYR A 46 21.95 19.77 -4.86
CA TYR A 46 23.28 20.38 -4.81
C TYR A 46 23.87 20.35 -3.40
N CYS A 47 25.06 19.77 -3.28
CA CYS A 47 25.80 19.73 -2.03
C CYS A 47 26.48 21.08 -1.73
N THR A 48 26.26 21.61 -0.53
CA THR A 48 26.99 22.77 0.01
C THR A 48 28.02 22.39 1.09
N CYS A 49 28.23 21.10 1.35
CA CYS A 49 29.17 20.62 2.36
C CYS A 49 30.64 20.80 1.93
N ILE A 50 31.46 21.35 2.85
CA ILE A 50 32.89 21.65 2.65
C ILE A 50 33.72 20.38 2.32
N ALA A 51 33.26 19.19 2.74
CA ALA A 51 33.95 17.91 2.58
C ALA A 51 33.83 17.27 1.18
N GLY A 52 32.98 17.80 0.28
CA GLY A 52 32.77 17.26 -1.07
C GLY A 52 33.87 17.58 -2.10
N LEU A 53 34.89 18.35 -1.71
CA LEU A 53 35.98 18.79 -2.61
C LEU A 53 37.15 17.79 -2.72
N GLY A 54 37.11 16.69 -1.96
CA GLY A 54 38.23 15.77 -1.83
C GLY A 54 37.86 14.31 -2.08
N GLY A 55 37.47 13.96 -3.31
CA GLY A 55 37.71 12.67 -4.00
C GLY A 55 37.47 11.31 -3.33
N GLU A 56 37.00 11.22 -2.08
CA GLU A 56 36.71 9.97 -1.37
C GLU A 56 35.19 9.73 -1.27
N SER A 57 34.80 8.46 -1.06
CA SER A 57 33.43 7.96 -1.29
C SER A 57 32.31 8.85 -0.72
N VAL A 58 31.35 9.20 -1.59
CA VAL A 58 30.23 10.14 -1.39
C VAL A 58 29.38 9.90 -0.13
N GLN A 59 29.40 8.71 0.46
CA GLN A 59 28.58 8.40 1.64
C GLN A 59 29.26 8.69 2.98
N GLN A 60 30.58 8.88 3.05
CA GLN A 60 31.29 9.05 4.33
C GLN A 60 31.54 10.52 4.72
N THR A 61 31.40 11.46 3.78
CA THR A 61 31.76 12.88 3.98
C THR A 61 30.56 13.82 4.13
N HIS A 62 29.34 13.35 3.86
CA HIS A 62 28.13 14.16 3.94
C HIS A 62 27.39 13.90 5.26
N SER A 63 26.89 14.97 5.87
CA SER A 63 25.97 14.81 7.01
C SER A 63 24.65 14.22 6.53
N ARG A 64 23.89 13.59 7.44
CA ARG A 64 22.54 13.07 7.16
C ARG A 64 21.51 14.14 6.71
N PHE A 65 21.89 15.41 6.72
CA PHE A 65 21.05 16.54 6.32
C PHE A 65 21.51 17.18 5.00
N CYS A 66 22.48 16.57 4.32
CA CYS A 66 22.95 17.08 3.04
C CYS A 66 21.92 16.79 1.95
N ASN A 67 21.56 17.80 1.14
CA ASN A 67 20.61 17.60 0.06
C ASN A 67 21.05 16.54 -0.98
N ALA A 68 22.36 16.33 -1.15
CA ALA A 68 22.87 15.34 -2.10
C ALA A 68 22.50 13.88 -1.76
N ILE A 69 22.12 13.59 -0.51
CA ILE A 69 21.69 12.25 -0.06
C ILE A 69 20.15 12.11 0.04
N LEU A 70 19.41 13.15 -0.38
CA LEU A 70 17.95 13.20 -0.38
C LEU A 70 17.43 13.35 -1.82
N GLY A 71 16.16 13.05 -2.04
CA GLY A 71 15.60 12.95 -3.39
C GLY A 71 15.83 11.56 -3.99
N TYR A 72 14.94 11.17 -4.89
CA TYR A 72 15.06 9.91 -5.62
C TYR A 72 15.89 10.05 -6.88
N ASP A 73 16.65 9.02 -7.18
CA ASP A 73 17.42 8.94 -8.41
C ASP A 73 16.52 8.47 -9.56
N ALA A 74 16.48 9.22 -10.66
CA ALA A 74 15.71 8.88 -11.85
C ALA A 74 16.10 7.53 -12.49
N ARG A 75 17.27 6.98 -12.17
CA ARG A 75 17.70 5.64 -12.62
C ARG A 75 16.93 4.52 -11.93
N ASP A 76 16.46 4.79 -10.72
CA ASP A 76 15.76 3.82 -9.87
C ASP A 76 14.25 4.07 -9.84
N VAL A 77 13.82 5.34 -9.94
CA VAL A 77 12.41 5.77 -9.93
C VAL A 77 12.15 6.76 -11.04
N GLY A 78 11.40 6.34 -12.06
CA GLY A 78 10.99 7.20 -13.16
C GLY A 78 9.81 8.11 -12.78
N LEU A 79 9.53 9.09 -13.64
CA LEU A 79 8.40 10.00 -13.45
C LEU A 79 7.06 9.26 -13.45
N LYS A 80 6.84 8.39 -14.45
CA LYS A 80 5.65 7.52 -14.54
C LYS A 80 5.37 6.69 -13.28
N ASP A 81 6.41 6.39 -12.50
CA ASP A 81 6.30 5.58 -11.29
C ASP A 81 5.75 6.38 -10.10
N ILE A 82 5.81 7.71 -10.15
CA ILE A 82 5.42 8.61 -9.06
C ILE A 82 4.31 9.58 -9.44
N GLU A 83 3.98 9.74 -10.73
CA GLU A 83 2.95 10.68 -11.23
C GLU A 83 1.59 10.52 -10.55
N TRP A 84 1.23 9.30 -10.18
CA TRP A 84 -0.01 8.99 -9.43
C TRP A 84 -0.13 9.78 -8.11
N LEU A 85 0.97 10.26 -7.53
CA LEU A 85 0.96 11.12 -6.34
C LEU A 85 0.33 12.50 -6.60
N GLY A 86 0.28 12.94 -7.85
CA GLY A 86 -0.39 14.18 -8.27
C GLY A 86 -1.91 14.03 -8.40
N ASP A 87 -2.42 12.81 -8.55
CA ASP A 87 -3.85 12.53 -8.68
C ASP A 87 -4.49 12.49 -7.29
N VAL A 88 -4.80 13.67 -6.76
CA VAL A 88 -5.33 13.85 -5.41
C VAL A 88 -6.80 14.29 -5.42
N ARG A 89 -7.52 13.87 -4.39
CA ARG A 89 -8.91 14.21 -4.11
C ARG A 89 -9.09 14.58 -2.64
N LEU A 90 -10.18 15.28 -2.35
CA LEU A 90 -10.65 15.52 -1.00
C LEU A 90 -11.87 14.65 -0.72
N VAL A 91 -11.84 13.89 0.36
CA VAL A 91 -13.03 13.22 0.92
C VAL A 91 -13.62 14.18 1.95
N THR A 92 -14.87 14.61 1.75
CA THR A 92 -15.55 15.64 2.55
C THR A 92 -16.96 15.18 2.95
N HIS A 93 -17.56 15.84 3.95
CA HIS A 93 -18.97 15.59 4.29
C HIS A 93 -19.92 16.02 3.18
N GLN A 94 -19.54 17.06 2.45
CA GLN A 94 -20.30 17.60 1.32
C GLN A 94 -19.36 18.38 0.40
N ILE A 95 -19.44 18.12 -0.90
CA ILE A 95 -18.80 18.95 -1.91
C ILE A 95 -19.77 20.10 -2.29
N PRO A 96 -19.36 21.37 -2.19
CA PRO A 96 -20.15 22.48 -2.70
C PRO A 96 -20.50 22.25 -4.17
N ASP A 97 -21.75 22.52 -4.53
CA ASP A 97 -22.24 22.35 -5.90
C ASP A 97 -22.07 20.93 -6.49
N ALA A 98 -22.05 19.89 -5.65
CA ALA A 98 -21.92 18.49 -6.08
C ALA A 98 -22.89 18.08 -7.21
N HIS A 99 -24.07 18.70 -7.24
CA HIS A 99 -25.13 18.49 -8.23
C HIS A 99 -24.77 18.98 -9.65
N LEU A 100 -23.71 19.77 -9.81
CA LEU A 100 -23.22 20.27 -11.09
C LEU A 100 -22.21 19.33 -11.76
N PHE A 101 -21.68 18.35 -11.04
CA PHE A 101 -20.78 17.34 -11.61
C PHE A 101 -21.55 16.31 -12.43
N THR A 102 -20.91 15.79 -13.48
CA THR A 102 -21.53 14.79 -14.35
C THR A 102 -21.40 13.40 -13.74
N GLN A 103 -22.29 12.47 -14.11
CA GLN A 103 -22.21 11.06 -13.71
C GLN A 103 -20.86 10.37 -14.04
N LYS A 104 -20.02 10.99 -14.88
CA LYS A 104 -18.67 10.49 -15.19
C LYS A 104 -17.66 10.75 -14.07
N ASP A 105 -17.96 11.63 -13.11
CA ASP A 105 -16.98 12.15 -12.16
C ASP A 105 -16.86 11.34 -10.85
N SER A 106 -17.70 10.30 -10.64
CA SER A 106 -17.66 9.22 -9.62
C SER A 106 -19.07 8.92 -9.11
N VAL A 107 -19.35 7.69 -8.66
CA VAL A 107 -20.60 7.35 -7.95
C VAL A 107 -20.64 7.98 -6.54
N ASP A 108 -19.48 8.41 -6.02
CA ASP A 108 -19.30 8.93 -4.66
C ASP A 108 -19.29 10.47 -4.59
N LEU A 109 -19.75 11.14 -5.65
CA LEU A 109 -19.66 12.60 -5.83
C LEU A 109 -20.29 13.51 -4.75
N PRO A 110 -21.25 13.12 -3.87
CA PRO A 110 -21.58 14.04 -2.79
C PRO A 110 -20.43 14.24 -1.79
N MET A 111 -19.51 13.28 -1.69
CA MET A 111 -18.49 13.22 -0.62
C MET A 111 -17.05 13.15 -1.12
N VAL A 112 -16.83 12.98 -2.42
CA VAL A 112 -15.49 12.89 -3.01
C VAL A 112 -15.38 13.95 -4.08
N SER A 113 -14.37 14.83 -3.96
CA SER A 113 -14.12 15.87 -4.95
C SER A 113 -13.71 15.27 -6.31
N PRO A 114 -13.81 16.05 -7.40
CA PRO A 114 -13.01 15.83 -8.59
C PRO A 114 -11.51 15.76 -8.26
N LEU A 115 -10.70 15.28 -9.22
CA LEU A 115 -9.24 15.39 -9.12
C LEU A 115 -8.83 16.85 -8.98
N ALA A 116 -7.82 17.13 -8.17
CA ALA A 116 -7.27 18.46 -8.04
C ALA A 116 -6.61 18.93 -9.34
N GLU A 117 -6.73 20.22 -9.64
CA GLU A 117 -5.83 20.91 -10.56
C GLU A 117 -4.51 21.25 -9.87
N HIS A 118 -4.60 21.61 -8.58
CA HIS A 118 -3.47 22.01 -7.78
C HIS A 118 -3.75 21.82 -6.29
N VAL A 119 -2.73 21.41 -5.55
CA VAL A 119 -2.73 21.48 -4.09
C VAL A 119 -1.52 22.29 -3.67
N ASP A 120 -1.75 23.32 -2.87
CA ASP A 120 -0.69 24.07 -2.22
C ASP A 120 -0.29 23.34 -0.92
N PRO A 121 0.89 22.68 -0.88
CA PRO A 121 1.31 21.91 0.28
C PRO A 121 1.64 22.78 1.50
N GLN A 122 1.79 24.11 1.34
CA GLN A 122 2.09 25.04 2.44
C GLN A 122 0.83 25.55 3.11
N SER A 123 -0.17 25.98 2.32
CA SER A 123 -1.42 26.51 2.87
C SER A 123 -2.50 25.45 3.08
N GLY A 124 -2.36 24.28 2.45
CA GLY A 124 -3.42 23.26 2.40
C GLY A 124 -4.54 23.59 1.42
N GLY A 125 -4.35 24.60 0.58
CA GLY A 125 -5.30 24.98 -0.44
C GLY A 125 -5.48 23.87 -1.47
N PHE A 126 -6.70 23.37 -1.60
CA PHE A 126 -7.09 22.35 -2.57
C PHE A 126 -7.95 23.00 -3.67
N PHE A 127 -7.43 22.98 -4.90
CA PHE A 127 -8.07 23.59 -6.06
C PHE A 127 -8.50 22.48 -7.04
N TYR A 128 -9.76 22.50 -7.47
CA TYR A 128 -10.33 21.48 -8.38
C TYR A 128 -11.08 22.09 -9.56
N PRO A 129 -11.24 21.39 -10.69
CA PRO A 129 -11.85 21.94 -11.89
C PRO A 129 -13.29 22.37 -11.67
N ARG A 130 -13.65 23.56 -12.18
CA ARG A 130 -15.02 24.06 -12.17
C ARG A 130 -15.73 23.76 -13.48
N LEU A 131 -16.95 23.22 -13.38
CA LEU A 131 -17.89 23.19 -14.50
C LEU A 131 -18.75 24.48 -14.43
N LEU A 132 -18.37 25.51 -15.21
CA LEU A 132 -19.23 26.64 -15.62
C LEU A 132 -19.56 27.75 -14.59
N ASN A 133 -18.64 28.69 -14.31
CA ASN A 133 -19.02 30.13 -14.20
C ASN A 133 -17.80 31.09 -14.24
N PRO A 134 -17.63 31.91 -15.29
CA PRO A 134 -16.47 32.84 -15.43
C PRO A 134 -16.50 34.08 -14.52
N ARG A 135 -17.54 34.27 -13.69
CA ARG A 135 -17.81 35.56 -13.02
C ARG A 135 -17.44 35.60 -11.53
N ASP A 136 -16.94 34.51 -10.96
CA ASP A 136 -16.56 34.45 -9.56
C ASP A 136 -15.18 33.79 -9.40
N PRO A 137 -14.11 34.58 -9.24
CA PRO A 137 -12.73 34.10 -9.21
C PRO A 137 -12.33 33.42 -7.89
N GLY A 138 -13.21 33.32 -6.89
CA GLY A 138 -12.87 32.80 -5.54
C GLY A 138 -13.44 31.43 -5.14
N GLY A 139 -13.95 30.61 -6.08
CA GLY A 139 -14.99 29.62 -5.75
C GLY A 139 -14.70 28.11 -5.84
N ASN A 140 -13.52 27.65 -6.25
CA ASN A 140 -13.18 26.21 -6.37
C ASN A 140 -12.02 25.83 -5.44
N PHE A 141 -12.17 26.23 -4.19
CA PHE A 141 -11.16 26.11 -3.16
C PHE A 141 -11.77 25.36 -1.97
N LEU A 142 -11.02 24.40 -1.45
CA LEU A 142 -11.28 23.74 -0.17
C LEU A 142 -10.00 23.76 0.64
N GLU A 143 -10.12 23.75 1.95
CA GLU A 143 -8.99 23.65 2.86
C GLU A 143 -8.81 22.21 3.33
N CYS A 144 -7.65 21.63 3.05
CA CYS A 144 -7.29 20.31 3.53
C CYS A 144 -7.35 20.26 5.06
N ASN A 145 -7.76 19.11 5.60
CA ASN A 145 -7.98 18.83 7.02
C ASN A 145 -9.02 19.72 7.73
N LYS A 146 -9.66 20.66 7.04
CA LYS A 146 -10.77 21.49 7.56
C LYS A 146 -12.07 21.17 6.85
N ASP A 147 -12.09 21.22 5.52
CA ASP A 147 -13.25 20.88 4.71
C ASP A 147 -13.32 19.37 4.40
N GLY A 148 -12.17 18.69 4.47
CA GLY A 148 -12.08 17.24 4.37
C GLY A 148 -10.65 16.75 4.31
N PHE A 149 -10.48 15.47 3.99
CA PHE A 149 -9.19 14.77 4.09
C PHE A 149 -8.63 14.47 2.71
N LEU A 150 -7.37 14.85 2.50
CA LEU A 150 -6.66 14.63 1.26
C LEU A 150 -6.33 13.14 1.10
N VAL A 151 -6.60 12.60 -0.09
CA VAL A 151 -6.26 11.22 -0.48
C VAL A 151 -5.82 11.17 -1.93
N HIS A 152 -4.90 10.27 -2.28
CA HIS A 152 -4.67 9.94 -3.69
C HIS A 152 -5.85 9.15 -4.26
N ASP A 153 -6.19 9.37 -5.53
CA ASP A 153 -7.24 8.64 -6.25
C ASP A 153 -6.99 7.13 -6.21
N THR A 154 -5.75 6.73 -6.50
CA THR A 154 -5.29 5.34 -6.41
C THR A 154 -5.49 4.75 -5.00
N CYS A 155 -5.15 5.50 -3.94
CA CYS A 155 -5.35 5.05 -2.56
C CYS A 155 -6.84 4.88 -2.22
N LEU A 156 -7.70 5.77 -2.68
CA LEU A 156 -9.14 5.65 -2.51
C LEU A 156 -9.71 4.46 -3.29
N GLY A 157 -9.21 4.21 -4.50
CA GLY A 157 -9.53 3.02 -5.30
C GLY A 157 -9.13 1.73 -4.57
N MET A 158 -7.95 1.72 -3.94
CA MET A 158 -7.51 0.61 -3.10
C MET A 158 -8.40 0.42 -1.87
N LEU A 159 -8.79 1.48 -1.17
CA LEU A 159 -9.72 1.37 -0.02
C LEU A 159 -11.03 0.69 -0.42
N LYS A 160 -11.60 1.07 -1.57
CA LYS A 160 -12.80 0.44 -2.13
C LYS A 160 -12.57 -1.03 -2.49
N LEU A 161 -11.41 -1.33 -3.07
CA LEU A 161 -11.00 -2.70 -3.41
C LEU A 161 -10.89 -3.58 -2.15
N VAL A 162 -10.17 -3.11 -1.12
CA VAL A 162 -10.04 -3.84 0.15
C VAL A 162 -11.40 -4.02 0.82
N HIS A 163 -12.23 -2.97 0.84
CA HIS A 163 -13.58 -3.07 1.39
C HIS A 163 -14.42 -4.12 0.64
N ARG A 164 -14.30 -4.15 -0.70
CA ARG A 164 -14.94 -5.19 -1.52
C ARG A 164 -14.54 -6.58 -1.07
N ASP A 165 -13.25 -6.82 -0.91
CA ASP A 165 -12.72 -8.16 -0.68
C ASP A 165 -12.86 -8.61 0.78
N THR A 166 -12.96 -7.67 1.74
CA THR A 166 -13.01 -7.97 3.18
C THR A 166 -14.41 -7.83 3.81
N VAL A 167 -15.25 -6.90 3.34
CA VAL A 167 -16.50 -6.50 4.01
C VAL A 167 -17.73 -6.55 3.08
N SER A 168 -17.60 -6.37 1.77
CA SER A 168 -18.73 -6.02 0.89
C SER A 168 -19.89 -7.02 0.80
N ALA A 169 -19.71 -8.25 1.25
CA ALA A 169 -20.83 -9.17 1.43
C ALA A 169 -21.90 -8.60 2.40
N THR A 170 -21.57 -7.59 3.20
CA THR A 170 -22.43 -7.07 4.28
C THR A 170 -23.00 -5.67 4.06
N ARG A 171 -22.33 -4.77 3.32
CA ARG A 171 -22.76 -3.37 3.08
C ARG A 171 -21.87 -2.62 2.07
N PRO A 172 -22.31 -1.49 1.50
CA PRO A 172 -21.43 -0.57 0.75
C PRO A 172 -20.43 0.15 1.66
N LEU A 173 -19.35 0.68 1.08
CA LEU A 173 -18.35 1.47 1.82
C LEU A 173 -18.99 2.76 2.31
N ASP A 174 -18.98 2.98 3.63
CA ASP A 174 -19.47 4.22 4.22
C ASP A 174 -18.32 5.25 4.35
N LEU A 175 -18.34 6.25 3.47
CA LEU A 175 -17.38 7.35 3.53
C LEU A 175 -17.64 8.30 4.72
N HIS A 176 -18.83 8.32 5.32
CA HIS A 176 -19.04 9.07 6.57
C HIS A 176 -18.33 8.39 7.75
N GLY A 177 -18.32 7.06 7.78
CA GLY A 177 -17.49 6.28 8.69
C GLY A 177 -16.01 6.63 8.52
N PHE A 178 -15.52 6.69 7.28
CA PHE A 178 -14.15 7.14 6.99
C PHE A 178 -13.86 8.53 7.55
N LEU A 179 -14.70 9.53 7.23
CA LEU A 179 -14.56 10.89 7.74
C LEU A 179 -14.56 10.93 9.26
N SER A 180 -15.51 10.24 9.90
CA SER A 180 -15.59 10.17 11.35
C SER A 180 -14.31 9.61 11.95
N VAL A 181 -13.74 8.55 11.36
CA VAL A 181 -12.48 7.94 11.80
C VAL A 181 -11.28 8.86 11.58
N MET A 182 -11.33 9.72 10.57
CA MET A 182 -10.28 10.72 10.32
C MET A 182 -10.41 11.95 11.24
N GLU A 183 -11.63 12.42 11.51
CA GLU A 183 -11.94 13.54 12.43
C GLU A 183 -11.69 13.18 13.89
N LEU A 184 -12.09 11.97 14.28
CA LEU A 184 -11.75 11.38 15.57
C LEU A 184 -10.31 10.91 15.62
N GLY A 185 -9.57 11.10 14.52
CA GLY A 185 -8.21 10.65 14.35
C GLY A 185 -7.48 10.81 15.67
N PRO A 186 -6.90 9.72 16.23
CA PRO A 186 -6.03 9.87 17.38
C PRO A 186 -5.03 10.96 17.00
N SER A 187 -4.70 11.87 17.93
CA SER A 187 -3.80 13.02 17.70
C SER A 187 -2.55 12.65 16.87
N ASP A 188 -2.16 11.38 16.93
CA ASP A 188 -1.16 10.69 16.11
C ASP A 188 -1.29 10.82 14.57
N ARG A 189 -2.48 10.94 13.96
CA ARG A 189 -2.64 11.00 12.48
C ARG A 189 -2.23 12.33 11.86
N GLN A 190 -2.21 13.39 12.66
CA GLN A 190 -1.62 14.67 12.30
C GLN A 190 -0.15 14.76 12.77
N HIS A 191 0.32 13.79 13.55
CA HIS A 191 1.72 13.70 13.97
C HIS A 191 2.58 12.95 12.95
N LEU A 192 3.85 13.33 12.94
CA LEU A 192 4.94 12.75 12.16
C LEU A 192 5.21 11.26 12.47
N SER A 193 4.51 10.68 13.46
CA SER A 193 4.74 9.35 14.01
C SER A 193 3.59 8.37 13.79
N PHE A 194 2.58 8.69 12.97
CA PHE A 194 1.53 7.71 12.67
C PHE A 194 2.14 6.44 12.09
N ASP A 195 1.95 5.33 12.80
CA ASP A 195 2.40 4.02 12.33
C ASP A 195 1.43 3.52 11.25
N TRP A 196 1.82 3.75 9.99
CA TRP A 196 1.16 3.23 8.80
C TRP A 196 1.30 1.68 8.65
N GLY A 197 1.34 0.94 9.77
CA GLY A 197 1.37 -0.53 9.79
C GLY A 197 2.76 -1.17 9.61
N TYR A 198 3.83 -0.42 9.85
CA TYR A 198 5.21 -0.86 9.62
C TYR A 198 6.13 -0.69 10.83
N GLY A 199 5.58 -0.31 11.98
CA GLY A 199 6.30 -0.04 13.21
C GLY A 199 7.52 0.84 12.95
N ASN A 200 8.68 0.26 13.18
CA ASN A 200 9.97 0.91 13.21
C ASN A 200 10.60 1.09 11.83
N THR A 201 9.96 0.65 10.75
CA THR A 201 10.54 0.82 9.38
C THR A 201 10.72 2.31 9.04
N PHE A 202 9.87 3.16 9.61
CA PHE A 202 9.94 4.61 9.52
C PHE A 202 10.65 5.25 10.73
N HIS A 203 11.39 4.49 11.56
CA HIS A 203 12.09 5.00 12.75
C HIS A 203 13.17 6.05 12.50
N TYR A 204 13.48 6.36 11.25
CA TYR A 204 14.09 7.64 10.99
C TYR A 204 13.01 8.69 11.16
N GLU A 205 12.91 9.20 12.40
CA GLU A 205 12.14 10.39 12.79
C GLU A 205 12.31 11.52 11.74
N ASP A 206 13.43 11.50 11.02
CA ASP A 206 13.86 12.37 9.93
C ASP A 206 13.07 12.30 8.60
N ARG A 207 12.26 11.28 8.30
CA ARG A 207 11.45 11.26 7.03
C ARG A 207 10.35 12.32 7.01
N PHE A 208 9.88 12.64 8.21
CA PHE A 208 8.81 13.60 8.45
C PHE A 208 9.31 14.77 9.33
N ASN A 209 10.55 14.77 9.83
CA ASN A 209 11.06 15.86 10.66
C ASN A 209 11.62 17.02 9.83
N PHE A 210 11.34 18.22 10.34
CA PHE A 210 11.55 19.54 9.75
C PHE A 210 10.77 19.76 8.45
N ASN A 211 9.54 20.24 8.62
CA ASN A 211 8.84 21.02 7.60
C ASN A 211 8.29 20.23 6.39
N GLY A 212 7.99 18.94 6.53
CA GLY A 212 7.20 18.18 5.55
C GLY A 212 7.68 16.76 5.26
N TRP A 213 7.14 16.18 4.19
CA TRP A 213 7.57 14.88 3.67
C TRP A 213 8.90 15.07 2.92
N VAL A 214 9.92 14.28 3.29
CA VAL A 214 11.26 14.35 2.68
C VAL A 214 11.54 13.07 1.88
N PRO A 215 11.91 13.18 0.59
CA PRO A 215 12.32 12.01 -0.18
C PRO A 215 13.67 11.52 0.33
N VAL A 216 13.69 10.29 0.84
CA VAL A 216 14.92 9.65 1.35
C VAL A 216 15.30 8.50 0.43
N GLU A 217 16.57 8.42 0.03
CA GLU A 217 17.08 7.24 -0.67
C GLU A 217 16.73 5.95 0.09
N HIS A 218 16.47 4.86 -0.64
CA HIS A 218 16.04 3.56 -0.09
C HIS A 218 14.58 3.52 0.40
N SER A 219 13.82 4.59 0.19
CA SER A 219 12.38 4.65 0.43
C SER A 219 11.54 4.66 -0.85
N GLU A 220 12.12 4.28 -1.99
CA GLU A 220 11.49 4.39 -3.31
C GLU A 220 10.18 3.60 -3.39
N TRP A 221 10.11 2.43 -2.73
CA TRP A 221 8.88 1.66 -2.57
C TRP A 221 7.73 2.45 -1.92
N THR A 222 7.97 3.60 -1.30
CA THR A 222 6.90 4.43 -0.74
C THR A 222 6.23 5.34 -1.76
N VAL A 223 6.88 5.58 -2.91
CA VAL A 223 6.39 6.47 -3.96
C VAL A 223 6.05 5.75 -5.25
N MET A 224 6.48 4.50 -5.44
CA MET A 224 6.12 3.70 -6.62
C MET A 224 4.60 3.50 -6.73
N ASP A 225 4.04 3.65 -7.92
CA ASP A 225 2.62 3.41 -8.17
C ASP A 225 2.20 2.01 -7.69
N PRO A 226 1.28 1.89 -6.70
CA PRO A 226 0.80 0.61 -6.23
C PRO A 226 -0.10 -0.13 -7.24
N ASN A 227 -0.34 0.44 -8.43
CA ASN A 227 -0.92 -0.22 -9.60
C ASN A 227 0.07 -0.34 -10.77
N GLY A 228 1.35 0.03 -10.59
CA GLY A 228 2.37 -0.03 -11.63
C GLY A 228 2.58 -1.44 -12.22
N PRO A 229 3.36 -1.60 -13.29
CA PRO A 229 3.60 -2.92 -13.88
C PRO A 229 4.47 -3.78 -12.97
N PHE A 230 3.87 -4.72 -12.23
CA PHE A 230 4.61 -5.75 -11.49
C PHE A 230 4.82 -6.95 -12.41
N ASP A 231 6.04 -7.14 -12.93
CA ASP A 231 6.35 -8.36 -13.67
C ASP A 231 6.70 -9.49 -12.69
N LEU A 232 5.83 -10.48 -12.57
CA LEU A 232 6.04 -11.63 -11.69
C LEU A 232 6.61 -12.83 -12.46
N LYS A 233 7.03 -12.66 -13.73
CA LYS A 233 7.57 -13.74 -14.56
C LYS A 233 8.74 -14.46 -13.91
N ASP A 234 9.62 -13.73 -13.24
CA ASP A 234 10.81 -14.29 -12.61
C ASP A 234 10.42 -15.09 -11.36
N LEU A 235 9.55 -14.57 -10.50
CA LEU A 235 9.01 -15.32 -9.36
C LEU A 235 8.22 -16.56 -9.80
N ILE A 236 7.43 -16.45 -10.88
CA ILE A 236 6.68 -17.58 -11.43
C ILE A 236 7.64 -18.61 -12.05
N ALA A 237 8.71 -18.17 -12.72
CA ALA A 237 9.73 -19.05 -13.27
C ALA A 237 10.45 -19.80 -12.15
N GLU A 238 10.83 -19.06 -11.10
CA GLU A 238 11.48 -19.60 -9.93
C GLU A 238 10.57 -20.61 -9.22
N ALA A 239 9.30 -20.26 -8.99
CA ALA A 239 8.32 -21.15 -8.39
C ALA A 239 8.04 -22.42 -9.22
N SER A 240 8.38 -22.42 -10.51
CA SER A 240 8.25 -23.57 -11.41
C SER A 240 9.51 -24.45 -11.44
N SER A 241 10.59 -24.07 -10.74
CA SER A 241 11.84 -24.86 -10.72
C SER A 241 11.80 -25.98 -9.67
N GLU A 242 12.46 -27.10 -9.94
CA GLU A 242 12.44 -28.30 -9.08
C GLU A 242 13.26 -28.17 -7.76
N SER A 243 13.94 -27.05 -7.51
CA SER A 243 15.10 -27.02 -6.60
C SER A 243 14.95 -26.31 -5.25
N SER A 244 13.75 -25.96 -4.76
CA SER A 244 13.64 -25.42 -3.39
C SER A 244 12.32 -25.76 -2.68
N SER A 245 12.37 -25.74 -1.34
CA SER A 245 11.23 -26.01 -0.46
C SER A 245 10.27 -24.81 -0.43
N GLY A 246 9.00 -25.02 -0.78
CA GLY A 246 7.93 -24.04 -0.57
C GLY A 246 7.39 -24.02 0.86
N LEU A 247 6.24 -23.38 1.05
CA LEU A 247 5.53 -23.41 2.34
C LEU A 247 5.09 -24.83 2.68
N SER A 248 5.35 -25.26 3.91
CA SER A 248 4.88 -26.55 4.42
C SER A 248 4.14 -26.38 5.73
N PHE A 249 2.97 -27.00 5.82
CA PHE A 249 2.20 -27.15 7.05
C PHE A 249 2.46 -28.49 7.75
N ALA A 250 3.42 -29.27 7.25
CA ALA A 250 3.74 -30.58 7.81
C ALA A 250 4.48 -30.42 9.15
N PHE A 251 3.80 -30.71 10.25
CA PHE A 251 4.42 -30.82 11.57
C PHE A 251 5.09 -32.19 11.71
N HIS A 252 6.32 -32.23 12.25
CA HIS A 252 6.91 -33.49 12.69
C HIS A 252 6.09 -34.03 13.87
N PRO A 253 5.62 -35.29 13.81
CA PRO A 253 4.83 -35.87 14.86
C PRO A 253 5.73 -36.20 16.05
N ASP A 254 5.89 -35.25 16.97
CA ASP A 254 6.20 -35.65 18.34
C ASP A 254 4.98 -36.41 18.87
N LYS A 255 5.23 -37.63 19.34
CA LYS A 255 4.22 -38.60 19.77
C LYS A 255 3.21 -37.94 20.71
N ILE A 256 2.01 -37.64 20.21
CA ILE A 256 0.88 -37.26 21.06
C ILE A 256 0.03 -38.50 21.30
N HIS A 257 -0.24 -38.73 22.58
CA HIS A 257 -1.00 -39.85 23.10
C HIS A 257 -2.38 -39.95 22.45
N ASP A 258 -2.71 -41.20 22.12
CA ASP A 258 -4.01 -41.66 21.68
C ASP A 258 -5.00 -41.52 22.85
N GLU A 259 -5.49 -40.30 23.11
CA GLU A 259 -6.59 -40.11 24.06
C GLU A 259 -7.91 -40.52 23.41
N SER A 260 -8.15 -41.83 23.52
CA SER A 260 -9.47 -42.41 23.43
C SER A 260 -10.38 -41.78 24.49
N ASN A 261 -11.17 -40.79 24.10
CA ASN A 261 -12.58 -40.60 24.47
C ASN A 261 -12.96 -39.12 24.32
N SER A 262 -13.86 -38.84 23.38
CA SER A 262 -15.01 -37.95 23.53
C SER A 262 -15.36 -37.25 22.20
N THR A 263 -16.59 -37.50 21.77
CA THR A 263 -17.38 -36.85 20.70
C THR A 263 -17.09 -37.20 19.23
N ARG A 264 -18.13 -37.74 18.58
CA ARG A 264 -18.27 -38.05 17.15
C ARG A 264 -18.28 -36.81 16.22
N SER A 265 -17.54 -35.74 16.50
CA SER A 265 -17.90 -34.42 15.96
C SER A 265 -17.25 -34.02 14.63
N LEU A 266 -15.99 -34.41 14.37
CA LEU A 266 -15.27 -34.06 13.11
C LEU A 266 -14.64 -35.27 12.40
N LEU A 267 -14.58 -36.43 13.07
CA LEU A 267 -13.97 -37.67 12.57
C LEU A 267 -14.78 -38.35 11.45
N SER A 268 -16.06 -37.98 11.29
CA SER A 268 -16.96 -38.52 10.28
C SER A 268 -16.99 -37.70 8.99
N ILE A 269 -16.31 -36.55 8.96
CA ILE A 269 -16.31 -35.66 7.81
C ILE A 269 -15.44 -36.31 6.71
N PRO A 270 -15.95 -36.54 5.50
CA PRO A 270 -15.15 -37.01 4.37
C PRO A 270 -13.96 -36.10 4.09
N ARG A 271 -12.86 -36.66 3.58
CA ARG A 271 -11.61 -35.92 3.31
C ARG A 271 -11.86 -34.71 2.41
N GLU A 272 -12.73 -34.84 1.43
CA GLU A 272 -13.10 -33.78 0.49
C GLU A 272 -13.73 -32.59 1.23
N LEU A 273 -14.62 -32.84 2.19
CA LEU A 273 -15.23 -31.78 3.01
C LEU A 273 -14.23 -31.18 3.98
N GLN A 274 -13.25 -31.95 4.48
CA GLN A 274 -12.16 -31.39 5.28
C GLN A 274 -11.32 -30.42 4.46
N LEU A 275 -10.96 -30.78 3.22
CA LEU A 275 -10.23 -29.89 2.32
C LEU A 275 -11.04 -28.63 1.98
N CYS A 276 -12.36 -28.75 1.75
CA CYS A 276 -13.23 -27.59 1.56
C CYS A 276 -13.24 -26.66 2.80
N ILE A 277 -13.30 -27.24 4.00
CA ILE A 277 -13.22 -26.46 5.25
C ILE A 277 -11.88 -25.73 5.34
N LEU A 278 -10.76 -26.42 5.06
CA LEU A 278 -9.42 -25.82 5.07
C LEU A 278 -9.31 -24.68 4.05
N GLU A 279 -9.88 -24.86 2.85
CA GLU A 279 -9.91 -23.87 1.79
C GLU A 279 -10.63 -22.58 2.17
N MET A 280 -11.67 -22.65 3.01
CA MET A 280 -12.46 -21.49 3.45
C MET A 280 -11.89 -20.75 4.67
N LEU A 281 -10.89 -21.32 5.34
CA LEU A 281 -10.36 -20.77 6.59
C LEU A 281 -9.11 -19.94 6.36
N PRO A 282 -8.92 -18.80 7.04
CA PRO A 282 -7.64 -18.09 7.06
C PRO A 282 -6.49 -18.99 7.54
N THR A 283 -5.27 -18.69 7.13
CA THR A 283 -4.09 -19.53 7.40
C THR A 283 -3.85 -19.76 8.89
N GLN A 284 -4.05 -18.74 9.72
CA GLN A 284 -3.92 -18.88 11.17
C GLN A 284 -4.93 -19.90 11.74
N SER A 285 -6.17 -19.89 11.26
CA SER A 285 -7.20 -20.84 11.66
C SER A 285 -6.90 -22.26 11.17
N VAL A 286 -6.33 -22.40 9.96
CA VAL A 286 -5.85 -23.68 9.42
C VAL A 286 -4.75 -24.27 10.31
N LEU A 287 -3.76 -23.44 10.69
CA LEU A 287 -2.70 -23.85 11.62
C LEU A 287 -3.26 -24.29 12.97
N SER A 288 -4.16 -23.49 13.56
CA SER A 288 -4.84 -23.86 14.81
C SER A 288 -5.62 -25.17 14.67
N LEU A 289 -6.27 -25.42 13.53
CA LEU A 289 -7.02 -26.65 13.28
C LEU A 289 -6.11 -27.88 13.14
N PHE A 290 -4.95 -27.74 12.48
CA PHE A 290 -3.94 -28.81 12.43
C PHE A 290 -3.35 -29.13 13.80
N LEU A 291 -3.18 -28.12 14.67
CA LEU A 291 -2.74 -28.33 16.04
C LEU A 291 -3.84 -29.03 16.88
N ALA A 292 -5.09 -28.58 16.75
CA ALA A 292 -6.22 -29.07 17.54
C ALA A 292 -6.75 -30.44 17.10
N SER A 293 -6.59 -30.82 15.83
CA SER A 293 -7.18 -32.06 15.27
C SER A 293 -6.15 -32.90 14.52
N PRO A 294 -5.81 -34.11 15.04
CA PRO A 294 -4.97 -35.06 14.32
C PRO A 294 -5.52 -35.44 12.94
N HIS A 295 -6.86 -35.42 12.78
CA HIS A 295 -7.50 -35.82 11.54
C HIS A 295 -7.26 -34.79 10.43
N PHE A 296 -7.52 -33.51 10.70
CA PHE A 296 -7.16 -32.43 9.78
C PHE A 296 -5.66 -32.35 9.54
N ARG A 297 -4.83 -32.62 10.57
CA ARG A 297 -3.36 -32.67 10.42
C ARG A 297 -2.90 -33.66 9.35
N THR A 298 -3.62 -34.77 9.15
CA THR A 298 -3.26 -35.72 8.07
C THR A 298 -3.39 -35.11 6.68
N CYS A 299 -4.28 -34.12 6.49
CA CYS A 299 -4.44 -33.42 5.22
C CYS A 299 -3.25 -32.53 4.88
N ALA A 300 -2.47 -32.07 5.87
CA ALA A 300 -1.35 -31.16 5.68
C ALA A 300 -0.22 -31.71 4.78
N LYS A 301 -0.18 -33.04 4.57
CA LYS A 301 0.82 -33.68 3.70
C LYS A 301 0.53 -33.57 2.21
N ASP A 302 -0.75 -33.54 1.85
CA ASP A 302 -1.23 -33.68 0.47
C ASP A 302 -2.32 -32.64 0.19
N LEU A 303 -1.96 -31.36 0.34
CA LEU A 303 -2.86 -30.23 0.12
C LEU A 303 -3.04 -29.98 -1.39
N PRO A 304 -4.28 -29.88 -1.88
CA PRO A 304 -4.54 -29.69 -3.30
C PRO A 304 -4.14 -28.28 -3.76
N ARG A 305 -4.00 -28.11 -5.07
CA ARG A 305 -3.76 -26.79 -5.68
C ARG A 305 -4.81 -25.75 -5.29
N SER A 306 -6.09 -26.13 -5.22
CA SER A 306 -7.21 -25.26 -4.81
C SER A 306 -7.01 -24.66 -3.41
N PHE A 307 -6.42 -25.42 -2.48
CA PHE A 307 -6.05 -24.91 -1.16
C PHE A 307 -5.00 -23.80 -1.24
N TRP A 308 -3.97 -24.00 -2.05
CA TRP A 308 -2.93 -22.99 -2.25
C TRP A 308 -3.42 -21.77 -3.04
N GLU A 309 -4.34 -21.95 -3.98
CA GLU A 309 -5.03 -20.84 -4.63
C GLU A 309 -5.84 -20.03 -3.61
N SER A 310 -6.53 -20.69 -2.67
CA SER A 310 -7.25 -19.98 -1.61
C SER A 310 -6.30 -19.22 -0.68
N ARG A 311 -5.08 -19.72 -0.44
CA ARG A 311 -4.06 -18.99 0.32
C ARG A 311 -3.65 -17.69 -0.35
N LEU A 312 -3.66 -17.57 -1.68
CA LEU A 312 -3.37 -16.28 -2.33
C LEU A 312 -4.34 -15.18 -1.86
N TYR A 313 -5.63 -15.52 -1.76
CA TYR A 313 -6.66 -14.58 -1.31
C TYR A 313 -6.66 -14.31 0.21
N PHE A 314 -6.14 -15.24 1.03
CA PHE A 314 -6.03 -15.01 2.48
C PHE A 314 -4.74 -14.32 2.89
N ASP A 315 -3.63 -14.69 2.26
CA ASP A 315 -2.29 -14.40 2.76
C ASP A 315 -1.60 -13.27 2.00
N VAL A 316 -1.94 -13.09 0.72
CA VAL A 316 -1.43 -12.03 -0.16
C VAL A 316 -2.56 -11.40 -0.99
N PRO A 317 -3.70 -11.02 -0.36
CA PRO A 317 -4.88 -10.54 -1.07
C PRO A 317 -4.59 -9.34 -1.98
N TRP A 318 -3.59 -8.54 -1.62
CA TRP A 318 -3.17 -7.39 -2.41
C TRP A 318 -2.69 -7.73 -3.83
N CYS A 319 -2.24 -8.96 -4.13
CA CYS A 319 -1.78 -9.31 -5.48
C CYS A 319 -2.39 -10.60 -6.05
N ALA A 320 -3.35 -11.22 -5.37
CA ALA A 320 -3.91 -12.52 -5.75
C ALA A 320 -4.43 -12.58 -7.20
N ASP A 321 -5.31 -11.65 -7.59
CA ASP A 321 -5.89 -11.60 -8.94
C ASP A 321 -4.82 -11.43 -10.02
N MET A 322 -3.82 -10.58 -9.75
CA MET A 322 -2.74 -10.28 -10.68
C MET A 322 -1.83 -11.48 -10.89
N VAL A 323 -1.47 -12.16 -9.80
CA VAL A 323 -0.69 -13.41 -9.83
C VAL A 323 -1.40 -14.45 -10.70
N LEU A 324 -2.69 -14.70 -10.44
CA LEU A 324 -3.47 -15.70 -11.18
C LEU A 324 -3.63 -15.35 -12.66
N SER A 325 -3.81 -14.06 -12.97
CA SER A 325 -3.84 -13.56 -14.35
C SER A 325 -2.52 -13.81 -15.08
N GLN A 326 -1.38 -13.48 -14.45
CA GLN A 326 -0.06 -13.69 -15.06
C GLN A 326 0.31 -15.17 -15.22
N ILE A 327 -0.02 -16.02 -14.25
CA ILE A 327 0.13 -17.48 -14.39
C ILE A 327 -0.64 -17.98 -15.61
N SER A 328 -1.89 -17.53 -15.77
CA SER A 328 -2.76 -17.92 -16.88
C SER A 328 -2.20 -17.46 -18.24
N GLN A 329 -1.61 -16.26 -18.30
CA GLN A 329 -1.01 -15.72 -19.52
C GLN A 329 0.26 -16.45 -19.93
N GLN A 330 1.09 -16.90 -18.97
CA GLN A 330 2.39 -17.52 -19.26
C GLN A 330 2.28 -18.94 -19.83
N ARG A 331 1.10 -19.59 -19.79
CA ARG A 331 0.87 -20.96 -20.29
C ARG A 331 1.91 -21.99 -19.81
N ARG A 332 2.56 -21.74 -18.67
CA ARG A 332 3.57 -22.63 -18.09
C ARG A 332 2.88 -23.86 -17.48
N SER A 333 3.53 -25.02 -17.61
CA SER A 333 3.17 -26.23 -16.88
C SER A 333 3.42 -26.03 -15.39
N GLU A 334 2.45 -26.45 -14.57
CA GLU A 334 2.46 -26.61 -13.11
C GLU A 334 3.36 -25.64 -12.31
N VAL A 335 2.78 -24.50 -11.90
CA VAL A 335 3.41 -23.59 -10.93
C VAL A 335 3.16 -24.11 -9.51
N HIS A 336 4.22 -24.27 -8.72
CA HIS A 336 4.10 -24.62 -7.29
C HIS A 336 3.63 -23.40 -6.49
N LEU A 337 2.33 -23.32 -6.22
CA LEU A 337 1.71 -22.14 -5.59
C LEU A 337 2.15 -21.91 -4.15
N ASP A 338 2.44 -22.97 -3.41
CA ASP A 338 3.04 -22.91 -2.07
C ASP A 338 4.39 -22.20 -2.07
N ARG A 339 5.21 -22.45 -3.09
CA ARG A 339 6.49 -21.77 -3.28
C ARG A 339 6.30 -20.34 -3.76
N LEU A 340 5.39 -20.10 -4.71
CA LEU A 340 5.10 -18.75 -5.17
C LEU A 340 4.59 -17.85 -4.02
N LEU A 341 3.75 -18.39 -3.14
CA LEU A 341 3.29 -17.68 -1.94
C LEU A 341 4.44 -17.31 -1.00
N TYR A 342 5.41 -18.20 -0.81
CA TYR A 342 6.61 -17.91 -0.04
C TYR A 342 7.38 -16.74 -0.67
N LEU A 343 7.69 -16.82 -1.96
CA LEU A 343 8.44 -15.79 -2.69
C LEU A 343 7.71 -14.45 -2.66
N LEU A 344 6.39 -14.43 -2.92
CA LEU A 344 5.58 -13.21 -2.86
C LEU A 344 5.63 -12.57 -1.47
N ARG A 345 5.57 -13.38 -0.40
CA ARG A 345 5.70 -12.86 0.98
C ARG A 345 7.07 -12.30 1.25
N GLU A 346 8.12 -12.93 0.74
CA GLU A 346 9.51 -12.50 0.91
C GLU A 346 9.76 -11.18 0.17
N VAL A 347 9.47 -11.10 -1.12
CA VAL A 347 9.75 -9.88 -1.91
C VAL A 347 8.84 -8.72 -1.56
N SER A 348 7.63 -8.98 -1.04
CA SER A 348 6.73 -7.93 -0.53
C SER A 348 6.95 -7.62 0.95
N ALA A 349 7.78 -8.41 1.65
CA ALA A 349 8.18 -8.10 3.01
C ALA A 349 9.05 -6.85 3.00
N VAL A 350 8.96 -6.13 4.11
CA VAL A 350 9.83 -5.00 4.38
C VAL A 350 10.96 -5.54 5.22
N ALA A 351 12.02 -5.99 4.56
CA ALA A 351 13.24 -6.43 5.24
C ALA A 351 14.48 -6.16 4.37
N GLY A 352 15.40 -5.38 4.95
CA GLY A 352 16.79 -5.31 4.53
C GLY A 352 17.10 -4.31 3.41
N TYR A 353 18.31 -3.76 3.45
CA TYR A 353 18.93 -2.90 2.43
C TYR A 353 19.14 -3.60 1.06
N GLU A 354 18.47 -4.74 0.83
CA GLU A 354 18.62 -5.50 -0.39
C GLU A 354 17.81 -4.83 -1.51
N ARG A 355 18.56 -4.45 -2.54
CA ARG A 355 18.16 -3.67 -3.70
C ARG A 355 17.32 -4.48 -4.69
N ASP A 356 16.24 -5.09 -4.19
CA ASP A 356 15.26 -5.69 -5.07
C ASP A 356 14.29 -4.61 -5.55
N TRP A 357 14.75 -3.88 -6.57
CA TRP A 357 14.08 -2.78 -7.23
C TRP A 357 12.85 -3.25 -8.02
N ASP A 358 12.83 -4.52 -8.44
CA ASP A 358 11.84 -5.05 -9.36
C ASP A 358 10.45 -5.18 -8.73
N TYR A 359 10.36 -5.18 -7.39
CA TYR A 359 9.11 -5.34 -6.64
C TYR A 359 8.76 -4.16 -5.73
N LEU A 360 9.38 -2.98 -5.92
CA LEU A 360 9.07 -1.80 -5.10
C LEU A 360 7.60 -1.41 -5.13
N ALA A 361 7.00 -1.43 -6.31
CA ALA A 361 5.58 -1.17 -6.46
C ALA A 361 4.77 -2.19 -5.62
N LEU A 362 5.13 -3.47 -5.64
CA LEU A 362 4.39 -4.54 -4.95
C LEU A 362 4.48 -4.35 -3.44
N LYS A 363 5.65 -3.93 -2.95
CA LYS A 363 5.86 -3.49 -1.56
C LYS A 363 4.94 -2.31 -1.23
N ASN A 364 4.82 -1.31 -2.11
CA ASN A 364 3.92 -0.17 -1.87
C ASN A 364 2.45 -0.61 -1.82
N ARG A 365 2.05 -1.45 -2.77
CA ARG A 365 0.69 -1.97 -2.86
C ARG A 365 0.30 -2.72 -1.59
N ARG A 366 1.18 -3.58 -1.08
CA ARG A 366 0.98 -4.25 0.20
C ARG A 366 0.82 -3.25 1.34
N ARG A 367 1.62 -2.18 1.41
CA ARG A 367 1.49 -1.13 2.42
C ARG A 367 0.13 -0.46 2.41
N ILE A 368 -0.26 0.04 1.25
CA ILE A 368 -1.51 0.79 1.12
C ILE A 368 -2.69 -0.14 1.41
N TRP A 369 -2.61 -1.42 1.02
CA TRP A 369 -3.60 -2.43 1.36
C TRP A 369 -3.77 -2.57 2.88
N LEU A 370 -2.68 -2.78 3.62
CA LEU A 370 -2.71 -2.94 5.08
C LEU A 370 -3.27 -1.69 5.79
N ASN A 371 -2.95 -0.49 5.29
CA ASN A 371 -3.53 0.75 5.77
C ASN A 371 -5.05 0.79 5.56
N CYS A 372 -5.51 0.38 4.38
CA CYS A 372 -6.93 0.29 4.08
C CYS A 372 -7.64 -0.69 5.03
N GLU A 373 -7.07 -1.88 5.26
CA GLU A 373 -7.63 -2.85 6.22
C GLU A 373 -7.73 -2.25 7.62
N ARG A 374 -6.71 -1.53 8.07
CA ARG A 374 -6.73 -0.86 9.37
C ARG A 374 -7.82 0.21 9.47
N ILE A 375 -7.93 1.07 8.46
CA ILE A 375 -8.97 2.11 8.40
C ILE A 375 -10.36 1.47 8.45
N LEU A 376 -10.59 0.39 7.70
CA LEU A 376 -11.88 -0.32 7.70
C LEU A 376 -12.20 -0.96 9.05
N GLN A 377 -11.20 -1.50 9.76
CA GLN A 377 -11.35 -1.99 11.12
C GLN A 377 -11.73 -0.87 12.10
N ASP A 378 -11.10 0.29 11.97
CA ASP A 378 -11.41 1.46 12.80
C ASP A 378 -12.83 1.97 12.54
N ILE A 379 -13.28 2.00 11.27
CA ILE A 379 -14.65 2.36 10.89
C ILE A 379 -15.65 1.41 11.56
N LYS A 380 -15.43 0.11 11.43
CA LYS A 380 -16.28 -0.91 12.03
C LYS A 380 -16.35 -0.77 13.56
N SER A 381 -15.20 -0.59 14.20
CA SER A 381 -15.11 -0.46 15.65
C SER A 381 -15.85 0.79 16.15
N HIS A 382 -15.78 1.88 15.39
CA HIS A 382 -16.47 3.13 15.74
C HIS A 382 -17.99 3.02 15.61
N GLU A 383 -18.50 2.27 14.63
CA GLU A 383 -19.94 2.02 14.50
C GLU A 383 -20.48 1.09 15.59
N GLU A 384 -19.69 0.11 16.05
CA GLU A 384 -20.09 -0.79 17.15
C GLU A 384 -20.20 -0.06 18.51
N LEU A 385 -19.58 1.12 18.65
CA LEU A 385 -19.64 1.96 19.84
C LEU A 385 -20.83 2.93 19.86
N LYS A 386 -21.51 3.14 18.73
CA LYS A 386 -22.72 3.98 18.62
C LYS A 386 -23.98 3.16 18.84
#